data_AF-A0A0D2U984-F1
#
_entry.id   AF-A0A0D2U984-F1
#
_cell.length_a   1.000
_cell.length_b   1.000
_cell.length_c   1.000
_cell.angle_alpha   90.00
_cell.angle_beta   90.00
_cell.angle_gamma   90.00
#
_symmetry.space_group_name_H-M   'P 1'
#
loop_
_entity.id
_entity.type
_entity.pdbx_description
1 polymer ?
#
loop_
_entity_poly.entity_id
_entity_poly.type
_entity_poly.pdbx_seq_one_letter_code
_entity_poly.pdbx_strand_id
1 'polypeptide(L)'
;MQLNASRIKVLQAQDDVVNEMKESAAKELLNVSRDHHVYKTLLKDVIVQSLVRLKEPAILLRCRKDDVPLVESVLDSAKEEYASKVNVHPPEIFIDNVNLPPAPSHHNAHGPFCSGGVVIASRDGKIVCENTLDARLDVAFNKKLPEIRKWLFGQVAA
;
A
#
# COMPACT_ATOMS: atom_id res chain seq x y z
N MET A 1 6.37 -30.59 30.53
CA MET A 1 5.24 -29.86 29.91
C MET A 1 5.25 -28.35 30.21
N GLN A 2 5.52 -27.88 31.43
CA GLN A 2 5.47 -26.44 31.78
C GLN A 2 6.48 -25.55 31.01
N LEU A 3 7.70 -26.02 30.75
CA LEU A 3 8.71 -25.28 29.97
C LEU A 3 8.26 -24.92 28.55
N ASN A 4 7.51 -25.81 27.89
CA ASN A 4 6.99 -25.55 26.55
C ASN A 4 5.89 -24.48 26.57
N ALA A 5 5.06 -24.47 27.61
CA ALA A 5 4.02 -23.47 27.79
C ALA A 5 4.61 -22.07 28.02
N SER A 6 5.63 -21.94 28.87
CA SER A 6 6.32 -20.66 29.10
C SER A 6 7.01 -20.16 27.83
N ARG A 7 7.64 -21.05 27.06
CA ARG A 7 8.27 -20.66 25.78
C ARG A 7 7.25 -20.17 24.76
N ILE A 8 6.11 -20.84 24.64
CA ILE A 8 5.02 -20.40 23.74
C ILE A 8 4.51 -19.02 24.14
N LYS A 9 4.31 -18.76 25.43
CA LYS A 9 3.86 -17.45 25.92
C LYS A 9 4.83 -16.32 25.55
N VAL A 10 6.13 -16.55 25.67
CA VAL A 10 7.15 -15.55 25.26
C VAL A 10 7.09 -15.29 23.76
N LEU A 11 6.97 -16.35 22.95
CA LEU A 11 6.86 -16.20 21.49
C LEU A 11 5.59 -15.46 21.07
N GLN A 12 4.46 -15.71 21.75
CA GLN A 12 3.20 -14.98 21.53
C GLN A 12 3.39 -13.49 21.86
N ALA A 13 3.91 -13.16 23.05
CA ALA A 13 4.13 -11.78 23.44
C ALA A 13 5.10 -11.04 22.48
N GLN A 14 6.12 -11.72 21.96
CA GLN A 14 7.00 -11.15 20.95
C GLN A 14 6.30 -10.87 19.62
N ASP A 15 5.40 -11.77 19.19
CA ASP A 15 4.61 -11.57 17.98
C ASP A 15 3.60 -10.42 18.16
N ASP A 16 2.96 -10.34 19.33
CA ASP A 16 2.03 -9.27 19.69
C ASP A 16 2.69 -7.89 19.58
N VAL A 17 3.88 -7.70 20.16
CA VAL A 17 4.64 -6.43 20.08
C VAL A 17 4.98 -6.06 18.63
N VAL A 18 5.34 -7.06 17.82
CA VAL A 18 5.69 -6.85 16.40
C VAL A 18 4.44 -6.47 15.58
N ASN A 19 3.29 -7.07 15.89
CA ASN A 19 2.01 -6.75 15.27
C ASN A 19 1.50 -5.36 15.70
N GLU A 20 1.60 -5.00 16.99
CA GLU A 20 1.27 -3.66 17.49
C GLU A 20 2.11 -2.57 16.80
N MET A 21 3.40 -2.82 16.59
CA MET A 21 4.27 -1.91 15.84
C MET A 21 3.78 -1.72 14.39
N LYS A 22 3.38 -2.81 13.73
CA LYS A 22 2.82 -2.76 12.37
C LYS A 22 1.53 -1.96 12.33
N GLU A 23 0.63 -2.18 13.28
CA GLU A 23 -0.62 -1.44 13.41
C GLU A 23 -0.38 0.05 13.64
N SER A 24 0.61 0.40 14.46
CA SER A 24 0.99 1.80 14.65
C SER A 24 1.51 2.43 13.36
N ALA A 25 2.33 1.72 12.58
CA ALA A 25 2.79 2.21 11.28
C ALA A 25 1.64 2.38 10.28
N ALA A 26 0.65 1.48 10.28
CA ALA A 26 -0.55 1.60 9.45
C ALA A 26 -1.38 2.84 9.83
N LYS A 27 -1.51 3.15 11.13
CA LYS A 27 -2.18 4.38 11.59
C LYS A 27 -1.46 5.64 11.10
N GLU A 28 -0.14 5.63 11.05
CA GLU A 28 0.64 6.76 10.51
C GLU A 28 0.46 6.96 9.00
N LEU A 29 0.19 5.89 8.23
CA LEU A 29 -0.09 6.03 6.79
C LEU A 29 -1.33 6.87 6.51
N LEU A 30 -2.31 6.89 7.42
CA LEU A 30 -3.50 7.75 7.31
C LEU A 30 -3.15 9.25 7.33
N ASN A 31 -2.01 9.61 7.90
CA ASN A 31 -1.55 11.00 7.95
C ASN A 31 -0.91 11.44 6.63
N VAL A 32 -0.45 10.50 5.77
CA VAL A 32 0.23 10.82 4.50
C VAL A 32 -0.71 11.54 3.53
N SER A 33 -1.99 11.18 3.50
CA SER A 33 -2.95 11.83 2.60
C SER A 33 -3.36 13.24 3.05
N ARG A 34 -2.96 13.70 4.24
CA ARG A 34 -3.28 15.05 4.73
C ARG A 34 -2.50 16.14 3.99
N ASP A 35 -1.28 15.85 3.56
CA ASP A 35 -0.50 16.76 2.71
C ASP A 35 -0.83 16.47 1.24
N HIS A 36 -1.73 17.27 0.68
CA HIS A 36 -2.19 17.09 -0.70
C HIS A 36 -1.06 17.21 -1.73
N HIS A 37 -0.03 18.02 -1.49
CA HIS A 37 1.05 18.20 -2.47
C HIS A 37 1.98 17.00 -2.51
N VAL A 38 2.38 16.51 -1.34
CA VAL A 38 3.20 15.31 -1.21
C VAL A 38 2.41 14.09 -1.69
N TYR A 39 1.15 13.96 -1.28
CA TYR A 39 0.31 12.83 -1.65
C TYR A 39 0.01 12.80 -3.16
N LYS A 40 -0.20 13.96 -3.80
CA LYS A 40 -0.35 14.05 -5.26
C LYS A 40 0.87 13.51 -6.00
N THR A 41 2.07 13.89 -5.55
CA THR A 41 3.33 13.40 -6.13
C THR A 41 3.47 11.89 -5.93
N LEU A 42 3.18 11.41 -4.73
CA LEU A 42 3.19 9.98 -4.40
C LEU A 42 2.21 9.19 -5.29
N LEU A 43 0.98 9.66 -5.47
CA LEU A 43 -0.01 9.00 -6.32
C LEU A 43 0.48 8.88 -7.76
N LYS A 44 1.06 9.95 -8.33
CA LYS A 44 1.66 9.92 -9.66
C LYS A 44 2.72 8.82 -9.75
N ASP A 45 3.67 8.79 -8.82
CA ASP A 45 4.78 7.82 -8.83
C ASP A 45 4.28 6.38 -8.66
N VAL A 46 3.29 6.16 -7.81
CA VAL A 46 2.64 4.86 -7.60
C VAL A 46 1.91 4.40 -8.87
N ILE A 47 1.19 5.30 -9.55
CA ILE A 47 0.54 4.98 -10.84
C ILE A 47 1.59 4.60 -11.88
N VAL A 48 2.64 5.40 -12.06
CA VAL A 48 3.72 5.12 -13.03
C VAL A 48 4.37 3.77 -12.71
N GLN A 49 4.67 3.48 -11.45
CA GLN A 49 5.25 2.20 -11.03
C GLN A 49 4.34 1.02 -11.40
N SER A 50 3.04 1.15 -11.16
CA SER A 50 2.05 0.11 -11.49
C SER A 50 1.94 -0.09 -13.01
N LEU A 51 1.96 0.99 -13.80
CA LEU A 51 1.97 0.91 -15.28
C LEU A 51 3.21 0.18 -15.79
N VAL A 52 4.40 0.51 -15.27
CA VAL A 52 5.66 -0.18 -15.62
C VAL A 52 5.62 -1.67 -15.26
N ARG A 53 4.92 -2.04 -14.19
CA ARG A 53 4.81 -3.43 -13.75
C ARG A 53 3.85 -4.25 -14.60
N LEU A 54 2.75 -3.64 -15.03
CA LEU A 54 1.66 -4.29 -15.77
C LEU A 54 1.93 -4.34 -17.28
N LYS A 55 2.47 -3.26 -17.86
CA LYS A 55 2.83 -3.13 -19.30
C LYS A 55 1.70 -3.48 -20.27
N GLU A 56 0.46 -3.14 -19.90
CA GLU A 56 -0.72 -3.33 -20.72
C GLU A 56 -1.10 -2.03 -21.46
N PRO A 57 -1.65 -2.10 -22.69
CA PRO A 57 -2.04 -0.92 -23.46
C PRO A 57 -3.30 -0.23 -22.89
N ALA A 58 -4.16 -0.97 -22.20
CA ALA A 58 -5.37 -0.45 -21.58
C ALA A 58 -5.57 -1.04 -20.17
N ILE A 59 -5.85 -0.17 -19.21
CA ILE A 59 -5.93 -0.53 -17.78
C ILE A 59 -7.14 0.08 -17.09
N LEU A 60 -7.62 -0.60 -16.06
CA LEU A 60 -8.65 -0.12 -15.14
C LEU A 60 -7.95 0.34 -13.85
N LEU A 61 -8.22 1.57 -13.42
CA LEU A 61 -7.68 2.14 -12.18
C LEU A 61 -8.78 2.27 -11.14
N ARG A 62 -8.54 1.69 -9.96
CA ARG A 62 -9.38 1.84 -8.77
C ARG A 62 -8.62 2.64 -7.73
N CYS A 63 -9.30 3.63 -7.16
CA CYS A 63 -8.79 4.44 -6.06
C CYS A 63 -9.91 4.67 -5.05
N ARG A 64 -9.61 5.35 -3.94
CA ARG A 64 -10.66 5.79 -3.00
C ARG A 64 -11.48 6.90 -3.64
N LYS A 65 -12.75 6.99 -3.29
CA LYS A 65 -13.65 8.03 -3.81
C LYS A 65 -13.12 9.45 -3.57
N ASP A 66 -12.48 9.68 -2.43
CA ASP A 66 -11.91 10.98 -2.04
C ASP A 66 -10.63 11.32 -2.84
N ASP A 67 -9.96 10.32 -3.39
CA ASP A 67 -8.71 10.49 -4.15
C ASP A 67 -8.96 10.69 -5.65
N VAL A 68 -10.18 10.43 -6.16
CA VAL A 68 -10.55 10.58 -7.58
C VAL A 68 -10.10 11.92 -8.19
N PRO A 69 -10.42 13.09 -7.60
CA PRO A 69 -10.02 14.37 -8.21
C PRO A 69 -8.49 14.57 -8.24
N LEU A 70 -7.77 14.03 -7.24
CA LEU A 70 -6.31 14.06 -7.24
C LEU A 70 -5.74 13.15 -8.32
N VAL A 71 -6.27 11.93 -8.45
CA VAL A 71 -5.89 10.95 -9.48
C VAL A 71 -6.13 11.53 -10.87
N GLU A 72 -7.31 12.07 -11.16
CA GLU A 72 -7.63 12.72 -12.43
C GLU A 72 -6.61 13.81 -12.78
N SER A 73 -6.20 14.61 -11.79
CA SER A 73 -5.22 15.69 -12.00
C SER A 73 -3.79 15.22 -12.27
N VAL A 74 -3.44 13.96 -12.00
CA VAL A 74 -2.09 13.40 -12.24
C VAL A 74 -2.05 12.38 -13.37
N LEU A 75 -3.21 11.92 -13.88
CA LEU A 75 -3.27 10.86 -14.88
C LEU A 75 -2.49 11.18 -16.15
N ASP A 76 -2.65 12.38 -16.70
CA ASP A 76 -1.98 12.75 -17.95
C ASP A 76 -0.46 12.84 -17.77
N SER A 77 -0.01 13.45 -16.67
CA SER A 77 1.41 13.48 -16.31
C SER A 77 1.99 12.06 -16.10
N ALA A 78 1.24 11.16 -15.45
CA ALA A 78 1.66 9.79 -15.23
C ALA A 78 1.76 8.98 -16.54
N LYS A 79 0.82 9.19 -17.47
CA LYS A 79 0.84 8.56 -18.81
C LYS A 79 2.06 9.01 -19.61
N GLU A 80 2.34 10.31 -19.65
CA GLU A 80 3.49 10.87 -20.36
C GLU A 80 4.82 10.39 -19.76
N GLU A 81 4.91 10.34 -18.44
CA GLU A 81 6.11 9.85 -17.74
C GLU A 81 6.35 8.36 -18.01
N TYR A 82 5.29 7.54 -17.99
CA TYR A 82 5.38 6.13 -18.35
C TYR A 82 5.81 5.94 -19.82
N ALA A 83 5.16 6.65 -20.75
CA ALA A 83 5.47 6.61 -22.18
C ALA A 83 6.93 6.97 -22.45
N SER A 84 7.43 8.02 -21.78
CA SER A 84 8.82 8.47 -21.88
C SER A 84 9.82 7.46 -21.30
N LYS A 85 9.50 6.85 -20.14
CA LYS A 85 10.38 5.87 -19.48
C LYS A 85 10.50 4.54 -20.23
N VAL A 86 9.41 4.09 -20.85
CA VAL A 86 9.33 2.77 -21.51
C VAL A 86 9.46 2.89 -23.03
N ASN A 87 9.44 4.11 -23.58
CA ASN A 87 9.50 4.43 -25.00
C ASN A 87 8.35 3.77 -25.80
N VAL A 88 7.13 3.93 -25.30
CA VAL A 88 5.90 3.37 -25.88
C VAL A 88 4.80 4.43 -25.92
N HIS A 89 3.71 4.15 -26.64
CA HIS A 89 2.55 5.03 -26.63
C HIS A 89 1.91 5.09 -25.23
N PRO A 90 1.34 6.26 -24.85
CA PRO A 90 0.57 6.40 -23.62
C PRO A 90 -0.57 5.37 -23.53
N PRO A 91 -0.70 4.64 -22.42
CA PRO A 91 -1.77 3.66 -22.26
C PRO A 91 -3.12 4.33 -22.01
N GLU A 92 -4.19 3.65 -22.39
CA GLU A 92 -5.54 4.05 -22.03
C GLU A 92 -5.83 3.70 -20.56
N ILE A 93 -6.16 4.71 -19.77
CA ILE A 93 -6.46 4.55 -18.34
C ILE A 93 -7.92 4.91 -18.08
N PHE A 94 -8.67 3.96 -17.56
CA PHE A 94 -10.09 4.14 -17.21
C PHE A 94 -10.23 4.07 -15.71
N ILE A 95 -10.78 5.11 -15.08
CA ILE A 95 -11.15 5.06 -13.67
C ILE A 95 -12.39 4.17 -13.56
N ASP A 96 -12.29 3.09 -12.80
CA ASP A 96 -13.39 2.15 -12.58
C ASP A 96 -14.42 2.75 -11.60
N ASN A 97 -15.68 2.35 -11.73
CA ASN A 97 -16.75 2.78 -10.82
C ASN A 97 -16.67 2.07 -9.45
N VAL A 98 -15.87 1.00 -9.36
CA VAL A 98 -15.59 0.28 -8.12
C VAL A 98 -14.47 0.96 -7.35
N ASN A 99 -14.84 1.65 -6.27
CA ASN A 99 -13.89 2.37 -5.43
C ASN A 99 -13.27 1.47 -4.35
N LEU A 100 -12.06 1.83 -3.92
CA LEU A 100 -11.43 1.25 -2.74
C LEU A 100 -12.21 1.65 -1.47
N PRO A 101 -12.12 0.84 -0.39
CA PRO A 101 -12.73 1.21 0.88
C PRO A 101 -12.26 2.60 1.34
N PRO A 102 -13.12 3.39 2.02
CA PRO A 102 -12.75 4.71 2.48
C PRO A 102 -11.69 4.65 3.58
N ALA A 103 -11.11 5.80 3.93
CA ALA A 103 -10.31 5.93 5.14
C ALA A 103 -11.18 5.64 6.38
N PRO A 104 -10.60 5.11 7.47
CA PRO A 104 -11.37 4.80 8.68
C PRO A 104 -11.91 6.09 9.30
N SER A 105 -13.23 6.15 9.51
CA SER A 105 -13.91 7.35 10.02
C SER A 105 -13.51 7.69 11.46
N HIS A 106 -13.22 6.67 12.28
CA HIS A 106 -12.80 6.79 13.67
C HIS A 106 -11.91 5.58 14.07
N HIS A 107 -11.17 5.69 15.18
CA HIS A 107 -10.23 4.66 15.64
C HIS A 107 -10.85 3.27 15.87
N ASN A 108 -12.17 3.19 16.11
CA ASN A 108 -12.91 1.94 16.33
C ASN A 108 -13.83 1.59 15.15
N ALA A 109 -13.58 2.13 13.96
CA ALA A 109 -14.37 1.78 12.78
C ALA A 109 -14.18 0.30 12.45
N HIS A 110 -15.24 -0.48 12.61
CA HIS A 110 -15.27 -1.88 12.22
C HIS A 110 -15.63 -1.97 10.73
N GLY A 111 -14.66 -2.32 9.88
CA GLY A 111 -14.86 -2.49 8.45
C GLY A 111 -13.55 -2.44 7.67
N PRO A 112 -13.56 -2.84 6.39
CA PRO A 112 -12.40 -2.67 5.52
C PRO A 112 -12.13 -1.17 5.31
N PHE A 113 -10.88 -0.77 5.43
CA PHE A 113 -10.44 0.60 5.17
C PHE A 113 -9.21 0.59 4.26
N CYS A 114 -8.92 1.71 3.61
CA CYS A 114 -7.72 1.91 2.80
C CYS A 114 -7.07 3.24 3.16
N SER A 115 -5.75 3.20 3.43
CA SER A 115 -4.96 4.38 3.76
C SER A 115 -4.63 5.23 2.52
N GLY A 116 -4.76 4.65 1.32
CA GLY A 116 -4.59 5.35 0.05
C GLY A 116 -3.86 4.53 -1.01
N GLY A 117 -3.50 5.19 -2.10
CA GLY A 117 -2.87 4.57 -3.26
C GLY A 117 -3.88 4.06 -4.29
N VAL A 118 -3.43 3.17 -5.17
CA VAL A 118 -4.22 2.72 -6.32
C VAL A 118 -4.12 1.21 -6.52
N VAL A 119 -5.18 0.63 -7.08
CA VAL A 119 -5.18 -0.72 -7.61
C VAL A 119 -5.40 -0.62 -9.11
N ILE A 120 -4.47 -1.16 -9.89
CA ILE A 120 -4.54 -1.14 -11.35
C ILE A 120 -4.76 -2.56 -11.84
N ALA A 121 -5.74 -2.76 -12.72
CA ALA A 121 -6.00 -4.03 -13.36
C ALA A 121 -5.87 -3.92 -14.89
N SER A 122 -5.62 -5.04 -15.55
CA SER A 122 -5.79 -5.14 -17.00
C SER A 122 -7.25 -4.86 -17.40
N ARG A 123 -7.48 -4.46 -18.65
CA ARG A 123 -8.83 -4.22 -19.20
C ARG A 123 -9.80 -5.38 -18.99
N ASP A 124 -9.29 -6.62 -19.02
CA ASP A 124 -10.07 -7.84 -18.80
C ASP A 124 -10.15 -8.28 -17.33
N GLY A 125 -9.52 -7.53 -16.41
CA GLY A 125 -9.52 -7.77 -14.97
C GLY A 125 -8.70 -8.98 -14.50
N LYS A 126 -7.99 -9.69 -15.38
CA LYS A 126 -7.25 -10.91 -15.03
C LYS A 126 -5.96 -10.63 -14.26
N ILE A 127 -5.26 -9.55 -14.60
CA ILE A 127 -4.00 -9.19 -13.94
C ILE A 127 -4.29 -7.96 -13.09
N VAL A 128 -4.05 -8.07 -11.79
CA VAL A 128 -4.27 -7.00 -10.83
C VAL A 128 -2.95 -6.66 -10.15
N CYS A 129 -2.59 -5.38 -10.17
CA CYS A 129 -1.47 -4.80 -9.45
C CYS A 129 -2.03 -3.94 -8.31
N GLU A 130 -2.00 -4.50 -7.11
CA GLU A 130 -2.35 -3.79 -5.89
C GLU A 130 -1.14 -2.97 -5.42
N ASN A 131 -1.25 -1.64 -5.49
CA ASN A 131 -0.21 -0.71 -5.06
C ASN A 131 -0.80 0.33 -4.09
N THR A 132 -1.64 -0.15 -3.18
CA THR A 132 -2.14 0.62 -2.03
C THR A 132 -1.03 0.84 -1.01
N LEU A 133 -1.13 1.89 -0.21
CA LEU A 133 -0.14 2.15 0.85
C LEU A 133 -0.11 1.00 1.87
N ASP A 134 -1.27 0.42 2.16
CA ASP A 134 -1.43 -0.72 3.06
C ASP A 134 -0.69 -1.97 2.54
N ALA A 135 -0.90 -2.34 1.27
CA ALA A 135 -0.20 -3.47 0.65
C ALA A 135 1.33 -3.25 0.59
N ARG A 136 1.76 -2.01 0.34
CA ARG A 136 3.20 -1.65 0.37
C ARG A 136 3.80 -1.82 1.76
N LEU A 137 3.07 -1.41 2.81
CA LEU A 137 3.49 -1.61 4.19
C LEU A 137 3.61 -3.10 4.52
N ASP A 138 2.64 -3.91 4.11
CA ASP A 138 2.67 -5.36 4.31
C ASP A 138 3.89 -6.01 3.64
N VAL A 139 4.17 -5.65 2.39
CA VAL A 139 5.34 -6.15 1.66
C VAL A 139 6.64 -5.70 2.34
N ALA A 140 6.73 -4.43 2.75
CA ALA A 140 7.92 -3.90 3.42
C ALA A 140 8.13 -4.58 4.78
N PHE A 141 7.08 -4.71 5.57
CA PHE A 141 7.09 -5.33 6.89
C PHE A 141 7.53 -6.79 6.81
N ASN A 142 6.94 -7.58 5.93
CA ASN A 142 7.29 -9.00 5.77
C ASN A 142 8.75 -9.19 5.33
N LYS A 143 9.26 -8.34 4.42
CA LYS A 143 10.67 -8.38 4.00
C LYS A 143 11.63 -7.98 5.12
N LYS A 144 11.22 -7.06 5.99
CA LYS A 144 12.02 -6.52 7.09
C LYS A 144 11.82 -7.22 8.43
N LEU A 145 10.88 -8.16 8.50
CA LEU A 145 10.53 -8.89 9.72
C LEU A 145 11.74 -9.53 10.42
N PRO A 146 12.72 -10.16 9.72
CA PRO A 146 13.90 -10.71 10.37
C PRO A 146 14.76 -9.63 11.07
N GLU A 147 14.91 -8.48 10.43
CA GLU A 147 15.71 -7.35 10.92
C GLU A 147 14.99 -6.66 12.10
N ILE A 148 13.68 -6.46 11.99
CA ILE A 148 12.81 -5.96 13.06
C ILE A 148 12.93 -6.84 14.30
N ARG A 149 12.76 -8.16 14.15
CA ARG A 149 12.87 -9.11 15.28
C ARG A 149 14.27 -9.08 15.89
N LYS A 150 15.32 -8.95 15.08
CA LYS A 150 16.70 -8.80 15.56
C LYS A 150 16.90 -7.49 16.32
N TRP A 151 16.29 -6.38 15.92
CA TRP A 151 16.41 -5.12 16.65
C TRP A 151 15.61 -5.10 17.95
N LEU A 152 14.39 -5.64 17.94
CA LEU A 152 13.52 -5.64 19.12
C LEU A 152 13.93 -6.68 20.17
N PHE A 153 14.36 -7.86 19.73
CA PHE A 153 14.58 -9.02 20.59
C PHE A 153 15.95 -9.66 20.41
N GLY A 154 16.82 -9.07 19.58
CA GLY A 154 18.19 -9.55 19.44
C GLY A 154 18.85 -9.58 20.81
N GLN A 155 19.45 -10.73 21.13
CA GLN A 155 20.18 -10.90 22.37
C GLN A 155 21.19 -9.75 22.51
N VAL A 156 21.06 -8.97 23.59
CA VAL A 156 22.25 -8.43 24.23
C VAL A 156 23.05 -9.68 24.61
N ALA A 157 24.11 -9.96 23.87
CA ALA A 157 25.08 -10.94 24.30
C ALA A 157 25.57 -10.48 25.67
N ALA A 158 25.14 -11.19 26.72
CA ALA A 158 25.69 -11.05 28.05
C ALA A 158 27.13 -11.59 28.06
#